data_AF-S2RIJ9-F1
#
_entry.id   AF-S2RIJ9-F1
#
_cell.length_a   1.000
_cell.length_b   1.000
_cell.length_c   1.000
_cell.angle_alpha   90.00
_cell.angle_beta   90.00
_cell.angle_gamma   90.00
#
_symmetry.space_group_name_H-M   'P 1'
#
loop_
_entity.id
_entity.type
_entity.pdbx_description
1 polymer ?
#
loop_
_entity_poly.entity_id
_entity_poly.type
_entity_poly.pdbx_seq_one_letter_code
_entity_poly.pdbx_strand_id
1 'polypeptide(L)' 'SNIMSEAYRRGVYDLRVDTHAQNVIMQHAITGMGFEYRGIVYMDEPVPERNAYEVRLAH' A
#
# COMPACT_ATOMS: atom_id res chain seq x y z
N SER A 1 -19.00 1.42 -1.46
CA SER A 1 -17.97 0.94 -0.51
C SER A 1 -16.61 1.02 -1.16
N ASN A 2 -15.56 1.42 -0.44
CA ASN A 2 -14.17 1.31 -0.91
C ASN A 2 -13.49 0.10 -0.23
N ILE A 3 -12.28 -0.24 -0.66
CA ILE A 3 -11.54 -1.41 -0.16
C ILE A 3 -11.21 -1.32 1.34
N MET A 4 -10.95 -0.11 1.87
CA MET A 4 -10.67 0.08 3.29
C MET A 4 -11.91 -0.15 4.16
N SER A 5 -13.08 0.37 3.76
CA SER A 5 -14.33 0.11 4.46
C SER A 5 -14.70 -1.38 4.41
N GLU A 6 -14.40 -2.06 3.31
CA GLU A 6 -14.61 -3.51 3.20
C GLU A 6 -13.66 -4.31 4.10
N ALA A 7 -12.36 -3.96 4.11
CA ALA A 7 -11.37 -4.57 4.99
C ALA A 7 -11.78 -4.44 6.46
N TYR A 8 -12.19 -3.23 6.87
CA TYR A 8 -12.68 -2.97 8.22
C TYR A 8 -13.88 -3.86 8.58
N ARG A 9 -14.88 -3.96 7.70
CA ARG A 9 -16.05 -4.83 7.91
C ARG A 9 -15.68 -6.31 8.04
N ARG A 10 -14.58 -6.74 7.44
CA ARG A 10 -14.07 -8.11 7.52
C ARG A 10 -13.11 -8.35 8.68
N GLY A 11 -12.87 -7.34 9.53
CA GLY A 11 -11.91 -7.44 10.64
C GLY A 11 -10.44 -7.42 10.20
N VAL A 12 -10.14 -6.87 9.02
CA VAL A 12 -8.79 -6.66 8.52
C VAL A 12 -8.41 -5.20 8.73
N TYR A 13 -7.42 -4.96 9.60
CA TYR A 13 -7.03 -3.62 10.04
C TYR A 13 -5.65 -3.18 9.57
N ASP A 14 -4.83 -4.10 9.06
CA ASP A 14 -3.50 -3.83 8.51
C ASP A 14 -3.56 -4.09 7.00
N LEU A 15 -3.40 -3.03 6.20
CA LEU A 15 -3.42 -3.09 4.75
C LEU A 15 -2.06 -2.66 4.20
N ARG A 16 -1.52 -3.44 3.27
CA ARG A 16 -0.27 -3.15 2.56
C ARG A 16 -0.48 -3.08 1.06
N VAL A 17 0.27 -2.18 0.42
CA VAL A 17 0.29 -1.98 -1.03
C VAL A 17 1.70 -1.64 -1.46
N ASP A 18 2.08 -2.05 -2.67
CA ASP A 18 3.37 -1.73 -3.25
C ASP A 18 3.23 -1.15 -4.67
N THR A 19 4.26 -0.42 -5.11
CA THR A 19 4.35 0.08 -6.48
C THR A 19 5.81 0.30 -6.89
N HIS A 20 6.09 0.39 -8.19
CA HIS A 20 7.43 0.73 -8.65
C HIS A 20 7.86 2.14 -8.20
N ALA A 21 9.16 2.30 -7.95
CA ALA A 21 9.77 3.60 -7.66
C ALA A 21 9.54 4.64 -8.79
N GLN A 22 9.34 4.19 -10.04
CA GLN A 22 9.05 5.07 -11.18
C GLN A 22 7.57 5.48 -11.30
N ASN A 23 6.65 4.79 -10.62
CA ASN A 23 5.22 5.09 -10.69
C ASN A 23 4.82 6.18 -9.69
N VAL A 24 5.36 7.39 -9.92
CA VAL A 24 5.20 8.55 -9.03
C VAL A 24 3.74 8.95 -8.82
N ILE A 25 2.88 8.73 -9.81
CA ILE A 25 1.44 8.99 -9.72
C ILE A 25 0.80 8.06 -8.68
N MET A 26 1.11 6.77 -8.73
CA MET A 26 0.58 5.81 -7.77
C MET A 26 1.14 6.07 -6.36
N GLN A 27 2.43 6.43 -6.23
CA GLN A 27 3.00 6.78 -4.93
C GLN A 27 2.27 7.99 -4.32
N HIS A 28 2.01 9.02 -5.10
CA HIS A 28 1.24 10.18 -4.65
C HIS A 28 -0.18 9.77 -4.20
N ALA A 29 -0.88 8.95 -5.00
CA ALA A 29 -2.21 8.46 -4.66
C ALA A 29 -2.23 7.63 -3.37
N ILE A 30 -1.28 6.70 -3.20
CA ILE A 30 -1.13 5.86 -2.01
C ILE A 30 -0.92 6.73 -0.76
N THR A 31 0.02 7.68 -0.82
CA THR A 31 0.28 8.58 0.31
C THR A 31 -0.91 9.50 0.61
N GLY A 32 -1.64 9.95 -0.43
CA GLY A 32 -2.86 10.76 -0.27
C GLY A 32 -4.00 10.01 0.41
N MET A 33 -3.97 8.67 0.40
CA MET A 33 -4.93 7.81 1.11
C MET A 33 -4.50 7.49 2.55
N GLY A 34 -3.39 8.04 3.04
CA GLY A 34 -2.91 7.83 4.41
C GLY A 34 -2.05 6.59 4.62
N PHE A 35 -1.59 5.95 3.55
CA PHE A 35 -0.57 4.92 3.65
C PHE A 35 0.81 5.53 3.88
N GLU A 36 1.58 4.92 4.77
CA GLU A 36 2.94 5.33 5.11
C GLU A 36 3.96 4.40 4.45
N TYR A 37 5.07 4.97 3.96
CA TYR A 37 6.17 4.18 3.39
C TYR A 37 6.83 3.31 4.46
N ARG A 38 7.06 2.03 4.14
CA ARG A 38 7.66 1.03 5.07
C ARG A 38 8.97 0.44 4.59
N GLY A 39 9.34 0.64 3.33
CA GLY A 39 10.59 0.11 2.77
C GLY A 39 10.42 -0.42 1.36
N ILE A 40 11.42 -1.22 0.92
CA ILE A 40 11.42 -1.89 -0.38
C ILE A 40 11.15 -3.38 -0.18
N VAL A 41 10.28 -3.95 -1.01
CA VAL A 41 10.11 -5.39 -1.15
C VAL A 41 10.62 -5.83 -2.52
N TYR A 42 11.07 -7.09 -2.60
CA TYR A 42 11.60 -7.69 -3.83
C TYR A 42 10.63 -8.73 -4.36
N MET A 43 10.20 -8.55 -5.61
CA MET A 43 9.32 -9.46 -6.34
C MET A 43 10.12 -10.33 -7.30
N ASP A 44 9.60 -11.51 -7.62
CA ASP A 44 10.20 -12.41 -8.62
C ASP A 44 9.85 -11.94 -10.05
N GLU A 45 10.37 -10.78 -10.42
CA GLU A 45 10.11 -10.09 -11.69
C GLU A 45 11.37 -9.37 -12.21
N PRO A 46 11.46 -9.03 -13.52
CA PRO A 46 12.67 -8.41 -14.10
C PRO A 46 13.11 -7.10 -13.43
N VAL A 47 12.14 -6.32 -12.92
CA VAL A 47 12.40 -5.14 -12.10
C VAL A 47 11.83 -5.43 -10.71
N PRO A 48 12.65 -5.98 -9.78
CA PRO A 48 12.13 -6.63 -8.59
C PRO A 48 11.71 -5.63 -7.50
N GLU A 49 12.28 -4.43 -7.50
CA GLU A 49 12.12 -3.45 -6.42
C GLU A 49 10.75 -2.76 -6.45
N ARG A 50 10.06 -2.81 -5.31
CA ARG A 50 8.79 -2.14 -5.07
C ARG A 50 8.84 -1.33 -3.79
N ASN A 51 8.41 -0.08 -3.84
CA ASN A 51 8.15 0.72 -2.64
C ASN A 51 6.89 0.17 -1.97
N ALA A 52 7.00 -0.32 -0.74
CA ALA A 52 5.91 -0.84 0.05
C ALA A 52 5.39 0.19 1.04
N TYR A 53 4.08 0.22 1.21
CA TYR A 53 3.37 1.13 2.10
C TYR A 53 2.35 0.38 2.96
N GLU A 54 2.06 0.90 4.15
CA GLU A 54 1.11 0.32 5.12
C GLU A 54 0.13 1.39 5.62
N VAL A 55 -1.12 1.02 5.83
CA VAL A 55 -2.08 1.79 6.62
C VAL A 55 -2.73 0.90 7.66
N ARG A 56 -2.89 1.44 8.87
CA ARG A 56 -3.61 0.78 9.96
C ARG A 56 -4.95 1.45 10.16
N LEU A 57 -6.02 0.70 9.97
CA LEU A 57 -7.38 1.15 10.24
C LEU A 57 -7.58 1.12 11.76
N ALA A 58 -7.88 2.27 12.37
CA ALA A 58 -8.06 2.40 13.82
C ALA A 58 -9.16 1.46 14.34
N HIS A 59 -8.95 0.87 15.52
CA HIS A 59 -9.90 -0.03 16.17
C HIS A 59 -10.84 0.71 17.13
#